data_AF-A0A4Z0QKJ5-F1
#
_entry.id   AF-A0A4Z0QKJ5-F1
#
_cell.length_a   1.000
_cell.length_b   1.000
_cell.length_c   1.000
_cell.angle_alpha   90.00
_cell.angle_beta   90.00
_cell.angle_gamma   90.00
#
_symmetry.space_group_name_H-M   'P 1'
#
loop_
_entity.id
_entity.type
_entity.pdbx_description
1 polymer ?
#
loop_
_entity_poly.entity_id
_entity_poly.type
_entity_poly.pdbx_seq_one_letter_code
_entity_poly.pdbx_strand_id
1 'polypeptide(L)'
;YVITDEEKRRKFVCVDPHDIPQAAFIDADMMDGMPPALKAATGVDALTHAIEGYITRAAWVLTDALHIKAIEIIAGALRGAVAGEKEAGEAMALSRILFSEPTRHSQ
;
A
#
# COMPACT_ATOMS: atom_id res chain seq x y z
N TYR A 1 -7.73 -1.23 -11.09
CA TYR A 1 -8.43 -2.20 -10.18
C TYR A 1 -8.24 -3.65 -10.66
N VAL A 2 -8.64 -4.68 -9.88
CA VAL A 2 -8.48 -6.11 -10.23
C VAL A 2 -9.84 -6.83 -10.22
N ILE A 3 -10.18 -7.56 -11.29
CA ILE A 3 -11.43 -8.34 -11.40
C ILE A 3 -11.10 -9.82 -11.65
N THR A 4 -11.91 -10.73 -11.08
CA THR A 4 -11.80 -12.18 -11.29
C THR A 4 -12.69 -12.61 -12.45
N ASP A 5 -12.10 -13.24 -13.46
CA ASP A 5 -12.78 -13.97 -14.54
C ASP A 5 -12.97 -15.42 -14.06
N GLU A 6 -14.21 -15.76 -13.68
CA GLU A 6 -14.53 -17.09 -13.12
C GLU A 6 -14.43 -18.20 -14.16
N GLU A 7 -14.81 -17.92 -15.42
CA GLU A 7 -14.78 -18.89 -16.52
C GLU A 7 -13.34 -19.30 -16.82
N LYS A 8 -12.42 -18.32 -16.92
CA LYS A 8 -11.00 -18.58 -17.22
C LYS A 8 -10.14 -18.73 -15.96
N ARG A 9 -10.75 -18.70 -14.78
CA ARG A 9 -10.11 -18.84 -13.45
C ARG A 9 -8.87 -17.96 -13.30
N ARG A 10 -8.96 -16.70 -13.71
CA ARG A 10 -7.84 -15.75 -13.69
C ARG A 10 -8.26 -14.40 -13.11
N LYS A 11 -7.31 -13.69 -12.52
CA LYS A 11 -7.48 -12.28 -12.15
C LYS A 11 -6.84 -11.42 -13.23
N PHE A 12 -7.50 -10.37 -13.66
CA PHE A 12 -6.94 -9.40 -14.60
C PHE A 12 -6.89 -8.02 -13.97
N VAL A 13 -5.78 -7.32 -14.24
CA VAL A 13 -5.52 -5.96 -13.79
C VAL A 13 -6.04 -5.01 -14.86
N CYS A 14 -6.88 -4.06 -14.45
CA CYS A 14 -7.35 -2.96 -15.29
C CYS A 14 -6.65 -1.68 -14.86
N VAL A 15 -6.06 -0.97 -15.82
CA VAL A 15 -5.33 0.29 -15.62
C VAL A 15 -5.97 1.34 -16.50
N ASP A 16 -6.61 2.35 -15.90
CA ASP A 16 -7.27 3.46 -16.62
C ASP A 16 -7.17 4.74 -15.78
N PRO A 17 -6.63 5.86 -16.28
CA PRO A 17 -6.60 7.13 -15.57
C PRO A 17 -7.95 7.65 -15.07
N HIS A 18 -9.07 7.19 -15.65
CA HIS A 18 -10.42 7.56 -15.19
C HIS A 18 -10.86 6.78 -13.95
N ASP A 19 -10.11 5.77 -13.50
CA ASP A 19 -10.43 4.98 -12.29
C ASP A 19 -9.92 5.63 -10.99
N ILE A 20 -9.29 6.81 -11.08
CA ILE A 20 -8.75 7.55 -9.95
C ILE A 20 -9.90 8.17 -9.12
N PRO A 21 -9.99 7.88 -7.81
CA PRO A 21 -10.99 8.50 -6.95
C PRO A 21 -10.76 10.01 -6.81
N GLN A 22 -11.84 10.79 -6.77
CA GLN A 22 -11.78 12.25 -6.61
C GLN A 22 -11.31 12.67 -5.21
N ALA A 23 -11.49 11.81 -4.20
CA ALA A 23 -11.04 12.02 -2.84
C ALA A 23 -10.69 10.67 -2.19
N ALA A 24 -9.65 10.66 -1.36
CA ALA A 24 -9.29 9.54 -0.52
C ALA A 24 -9.18 10.03 0.93
N PHE A 25 -9.87 9.36 1.85
CA PHE A 25 -9.77 9.59 3.28
C PHE A 25 -9.00 8.44 3.89
N ILE A 26 -7.85 8.75 4.48
CA ILE A 26 -6.96 7.77 5.08
C ILE A 26 -7.00 8.00 6.59
N ASP A 27 -7.81 7.20 7.27
CA ASP A 27 -8.08 7.32 8.70
C ASP A 27 -7.65 6.03 9.42
N ALA A 28 -6.77 6.17 10.42
CA ALA A 28 -6.27 5.05 11.22
C ALA A 28 -7.35 4.49 12.16
N ASP A 29 -8.31 5.31 12.60
CA ASP A 29 -9.41 4.85 13.47
C ASP A 29 -10.29 3.82 12.74
N MET A 30 -10.43 3.94 11.42
CA MET A 30 -11.11 2.95 10.57
C MET A 30 -10.30 1.65 10.40
N MET A 31 -9.01 1.67 10.69
CA MET A 31 -8.08 0.54 10.54
C MET A 31 -7.86 -0.23 11.85
N ASP A 32 -8.20 0.36 13.00
CA ASP A 32 -7.99 -0.21 14.33
C ASP A 32 -8.71 -1.54 14.52
N GLY A 33 -9.92 -1.68 13.97
CA GLY A 33 -10.77 -2.88 14.08
C GLY A 33 -10.28 -4.11 13.32
N MET A 34 -9.20 -4.01 12.53
CA MET A 34 -8.66 -5.15 11.79
C MET A 34 -8.07 -6.23 12.72
N PRO A 35 -8.33 -7.52 12.48
CA PRO A 35 -7.66 -8.60 13.19
C PRO A 35 -6.12 -8.55 12.97
N PRO A 36 -5.30 -8.99 13.95
CA PRO A 36 -3.84 -8.95 13.83
C PRO A 36 -3.29 -9.64 12.57
N ALA A 37 -3.88 -10.77 12.18
CA ALA A 37 -3.51 -11.49 10.96
C ALA A 37 -3.77 -10.66 9.68
N LEU A 38 -4.86 -9.90 9.65
CA LEU A 38 -5.19 -9.01 8.53
C LEU A 38 -4.25 -7.80 8.49
N LYS A 39 -3.93 -7.21 9.64
CA LYS A 39 -2.93 -6.13 9.75
C LYS A 39 -1.56 -6.58 9.22
N ALA A 40 -1.13 -7.80 9.60
CA ALA A 40 0.13 -8.37 9.12
C ALA A 40 0.09 -8.59 7.59
N ALA A 41 -0.94 -9.26 7.06
CA ALA A 41 -1.04 -9.55 5.63
C ALA A 41 -1.07 -8.27 4.77
N THR A 42 -1.93 -7.31 5.12
CA THR A 42 -2.09 -6.05 4.38
C THR A 42 -0.91 -5.08 4.56
N GLY A 43 -0.14 -5.24 5.64
CA GLY A 43 1.10 -4.49 5.87
C GLY A 43 2.28 -5.06 5.09
N VAL A 44 2.37 -6.39 4.96
CA VAL A 44 3.35 -7.03 4.08
C VAL A 44 3.05 -6.73 2.61
N ASP A 45 1.77 -6.73 2.21
CA ASP A 45 1.34 -6.29 0.87
C ASP A 45 1.78 -4.84 0.57
N ALA A 46 1.63 -3.94 1.56
CA ALA A 46 2.14 -2.56 1.48
C ALA A 46 3.64 -2.51 1.21
N LEU A 47 4.39 -3.34 1.94
CA LEU A 47 5.85 -3.40 1.85
C LEU A 47 6.29 -3.95 0.49
N THR A 48 5.61 -4.99 0.00
CA THR A 48 5.88 -5.55 -1.33
C THR A 48 5.66 -4.51 -2.41
N HIS A 49 4.55 -3.78 -2.40
CA HIS A 49 4.33 -2.67 -3.35
C HIS A 49 5.44 -1.62 -3.29
N ALA A 50 5.87 -1.25 -2.08
CA ALA A 50 6.92 -0.25 -1.93
C ALA A 50 8.28 -0.73 -2.47
N ILE A 51 8.63 -2.00 -2.24
CA ILE A 51 9.88 -2.61 -2.74
C ILE A 51 9.82 -2.75 -4.26
N GLU A 52 8.75 -3.33 -4.80
CA GLU A 52 8.58 -3.51 -6.25
C GLU A 52 8.57 -2.16 -6.98
N GLY A 53 7.88 -1.16 -6.42
CA GLY A 53 7.86 0.20 -6.94
C GLY A 53 9.20 0.91 -6.90
N TYR A 54 10.10 0.56 -5.97
CA TYR A 54 11.46 1.10 -5.89
C TYR A 54 12.42 0.47 -6.92
N ILE A 55 12.22 -0.81 -7.27
CA ILE A 55 13.12 -1.55 -8.18
C ILE A 55 12.55 -1.72 -9.60
N THR A 56 11.37 -1.18 -9.87
CA THR A 56 10.71 -1.26 -11.18
C THR A 56 11.49 -0.53 -12.27
N ARG A 57 11.29 -0.94 -13.53
CA ARG A 57 11.92 -0.31 -14.70
C ARG A 57 11.44 1.12 -14.95
N ALA A 58 10.26 1.48 -14.45
CA ALA A 58 9.67 2.81 -14.56
C ALA A 58 10.02 3.73 -13.37
N ALA A 59 10.96 3.31 -12.52
CA ALA A 59 11.43 4.10 -11.38
C ALA A 59 12.15 5.39 -11.83
N TRP A 60 11.90 6.48 -11.11
CA TRP A 60 12.57 7.76 -11.28
C TRP A 60 12.69 8.47 -9.92
N VAL A 61 13.45 9.57 -9.88
CA VAL A 61 13.91 10.22 -8.63
C VAL A 61 12.77 10.48 -7.63
N LEU A 62 11.60 10.92 -8.09
CA LEU A 62 10.46 11.19 -7.21
C LEU A 62 9.85 9.90 -6.64
N THR A 63 9.62 8.88 -7.47
CA THR A 63 9.04 7.60 -7.01
C THR A 63 9.97 6.92 -6.03
N ASP A 64 11.28 7.00 -6.25
CA ASP A 64 12.27 6.37 -5.39
C ASP A 64 12.28 6.98 -3.99
N ALA A 65 12.24 8.31 -3.91
CA ALA A 65 12.16 9.04 -2.65
C ALA A 65 10.90 8.69 -1.84
N LEU A 66 9.76 8.50 -2.53
CA LEU A 66 8.51 8.13 -1.89
C LEU A 66 8.50 6.66 -1.44
N HIS A 67 8.96 5.74 -2.29
CA HIS A 67 9.01 4.31 -1.96
C HIS A 67 10.02 4.01 -0.85
N ILE A 68 11.21 4.62 -0.85
CA ILE A 68 12.20 4.39 0.21
C ILE A 68 11.67 4.87 1.57
N LYS A 69 10.94 6.00 1.59
CA LYS A 69 10.33 6.50 2.81
C LYS A 69 9.18 5.60 3.29
N ALA A 70 8.38 5.07 2.37
CA ALA A 70 7.33 4.11 2.71
C ALA A 70 7.93 2.83 3.32
N ILE A 71 9.02 2.30 2.75
CA ILE A 71 9.73 1.11 3.26
C ILE A 71 10.20 1.34 4.70
N GLU A 72 10.83 2.49 4.97
CA GLU A 72 11.33 2.84 6.31
C GLU A 72 10.19 2.87 7.35
N ILE A 73 9.08 3.52 7.02
CA ILE A 73 7.93 3.65 7.92
C ILE A 73 7.26 2.29 8.16
N ILE A 74 7.00 1.51 7.09
CA ILE A 74 6.35 0.20 7.21
C ILE A 74 7.21 -0.76 8.03
N ALA A 75 8.52 -0.81 7.78
CA ALA A 75 9.43 -1.70 8.50
C ALA A 75 9.50 -1.38 10.01
N GLY A 76 9.40 -0.09 10.37
CA GLY A 76 9.39 0.37 11.76
C GLY A 76 8.04 0.16 12.46
N ALA A 77 6.92 0.40 11.76
CA ALA A 77 5.59 0.45 12.38
C ALA A 77 4.82 -0.88 12.32
N LEU A 78 5.06 -1.76 11.35
CA LEU A 78 4.21 -2.93 11.11
C LEU A 78 4.05 -3.84 12.35
N ARG A 79 5.13 -4.08 13.09
CA ARG A 79 5.08 -4.94 14.29
C ARG A 79 4.23 -4.32 15.40
N GLY A 80 4.40 -3.02 15.66
CA GLY A 80 3.59 -2.28 16.64
C GLY A 80 2.11 -2.23 16.23
N ALA A 81 1.83 -2.00 14.94
CA ALA A 81 0.46 -1.96 14.42
C ALA A 81 -0.26 -3.31 14.59
N VAL A 82 0.45 -4.43 14.38
CA VAL A 82 -0.06 -5.78 14.63
C VAL A 82 -0.26 -6.04 16.13
N ALA A 83 0.60 -5.49 16.99
CA ALA A 83 0.47 -5.56 18.44
C ALA A 83 -0.66 -4.67 19.01
N GLY A 84 -1.22 -3.76 18.19
CA GLY A 84 -2.32 -2.87 18.57
C GLY A 84 -1.87 -1.49 19.07
N GLU A 85 -0.63 -1.09 18.80
CA GLU A 85 -0.14 0.27 19.09
C GLU A 85 -0.75 1.27 18.11
N LYS A 86 -1.38 2.33 18.64
CA LYS A 86 -2.13 3.31 17.83
C LYS A 86 -1.24 4.14 16.93
N GLU A 87 -0.13 4.64 17.47
CA GLU A 87 0.84 5.45 16.74
C GLU A 87 1.44 4.67 15.57
N ALA A 88 1.63 3.36 15.75
CA ALA A 88 2.08 2.46 14.70
C ALA A 88 1.00 2.24 13.63
N GLY A 89 -0.28 2.17 14.02
CA GLY A 89 -1.42 2.15 13.09
C GLY A 89 -1.50 3.40 12.23
N GLU A 90 -1.33 4.58 12.82
CA GLU A 90 -1.26 5.86 12.10
C GLU A 90 -0.08 5.93 11.12
N ALA A 91 1.10 5.48 11.55
CA ALA A 91 2.28 5.41 10.69
C ALA A 91 2.05 4.47 9.49
N MET A 92 1.39 3.31 9.71
CA MET A 92 0.98 2.41 8.63
C MET A 92 -0.01 3.07 7.67
N ALA A 93 -0.99 3.83 8.18
CA ALA A 93 -1.95 4.57 7.37
C ALA A 93 -1.26 5.62 6.48
N LEU A 94 -0.32 6.41 7.03
CA LEU A 94 0.47 7.37 6.28
C LEU A 94 1.30 6.70 5.17
N SER A 95 1.95 5.58 5.49
CA SER A 95 2.79 4.86 4.53
C SER A 95 2.02 4.38 3.29
N ARG A 96 0.71 4.11 3.44
CA ARG A 96 -0.18 3.70 2.35
C ARG A 96 -0.26 4.76 1.26
N ILE A 97 -0.33 6.04 1.65
CA ILE A 97 -0.36 7.16 0.70
C ILE A 97 0.98 7.27 -0.02
N LEU A 98 2.08 7.15 0.72
CA LEU A 98 3.43 7.33 0.21
C LEU A 98 3.80 6.32 -0.87
N PHE A 99 3.39 5.05 -0.76
CA PHE A 99 3.64 4.09 -1.84
C PHE A 99 2.56 4.12 -2.94
N SER A 100 1.30 4.42 -2.61
CA SER A 100 0.20 4.29 -3.58
C SER A 100 0.28 5.26 -4.76
N GLU A 101 0.67 6.51 -4.53
CA GLU A 101 0.86 7.51 -5.59
C GLU A 101 1.96 7.10 -6.60
N PRO A 102 3.19 6.79 -6.16
CA PRO A 102 4.27 6.45 -7.08
C PRO A 102 4.11 5.08 -7.75
N THR A 103 3.53 4.07 -7.06
CA THR A 103 3.28 2.76 -7.68
C THR A 103 2.31 2.86 -8.87
N ARG A 104 1.38 3.82 -8.86
CA ARG A 104 0.47 4.07 -10.01
C ARG A 104 1.14 4.68 -11.23
N HIS A 105 2.25 5.39 -11.04
CA HIS A 105 3.01 5.99 -12.14
C HIS A 105 4.00 5.00 -12.77
N SER A 106 4.28 3.89 -12.10
CA SER A 106 5.28 2.91 -12.50
C SER A 106 4.72 1.58 -13.00
N GLN A 107 3.38 1.46 -13.07
CA GLN A 107 2.63 0.29 -13.58
C GLN A 107 2.10 0.54 -14.98
#